data_AF-A0A941YVP1-F1
#
_entry.id   AF-A0A941YVP1-F1
#
_cell.length_a   1.000
_cell.length_b   1.000
_cell.length_c   1.000
_cell.angle_alpha   90.00
_cell.angle_beta   90.00
_cell.angle_gamma   90.00
#
_symmetry.space_group_name_H-M   'P 1'
#
loop_
_entity.id
_entity.type
_entity.pdbx_description
1 polymer ?
#
loop_
_entity_poly.entity_id
_entity_poly.type
_entity_poly.pdbx_seq_one_letter_code
_entity_poly.pdbx_strand_id
1 'polypeptide(L)' 'MADGNAKRQVRELLDRLPDDCTFADIQRAIAVLVWPKQDDGTLKPPERLPPEEVKRRLRDWLKSEREK' A
#
# COMPACT_ATOMS: atom_id res chain seq x y z
N MET A 1 -7.80 17.91 -13.76
CA MET A 1 -8.72 18.30 -12.67
C MET A 1 -8.54 17.29 -11.55
N ALA A 2 -7.71 17.62 -10.57
CA ALA A 2 -7.37 16.76 -9.43
C ALA A 2 -8.03 17.32 -8.15
N ASP A 3 -8.11 16.49 -7.10
CA ASP A 3 -8.49 16.79 -5.70
C ASP A 3 -9.94 16.57 -5.22
N GLY A 4 -10.85 16.07 -6.05
CA GLY A 4 -12.16 15.57 -5.60
C GLY A 4 -12.26 14.06 -5.33
N ASN A 5 -11.23 13.28 -5.69
CA ASN A 5 -11.39 11.84 -5.93
C ASN A 5 -10.87 10.94 -4.79
N ALA A 6 -9.63 11.14 -4.33
CA ALA A 6 -9.00 10.21 -3.38
C ALA A 6 -9.71 10.17 -2.02
N LYS A 7 -10.04 11.33 -1.44
CA LYS A 7 -10.76 11.39 -0.15
C LYS A 7 -12.15 10.76 -0.23
N ARG A 8 -12.84 10.92 -1.36
CA ARG A 8 -14.15 10.29 -1.61
C ARG A 8 -14.00 8.77 -1.71
N GLN A 9 -13.03 8.29 -2.49
CA GLN A 9 -12.73 6.86 -2.63
C GLN A 9 -12.37 6.20 -1.28
N VAL A 10 -11.63 6.91 -0.42
CA VAL A 10 -11.32 6.42 0.94
C VAL A 10 -12.59 6.37 1.79
N ARG A 11 -13.46 7.39 1.75
CA ARG A 11 -14.75 7.34 2.48
C ARG A 11 -15.61 6.15 2.03
N GLU A 12 -15.78 5.98 0.72
CA GLU A 12 -16.53 4.85 0.16
C GLU A 12 -15.92 3.49 0.50
N LEU A 13 -14.60 3.42 0.70
CA LEU A 13 -13.93 2.21 1.18
C LEU A 13 -14.28 1.95 2.64
N LEU A 14 -14.19 2.97 3.49
CA LEU A 14 -14.50 2.86 4.91
C LEU A 14 -15.97 2.48 5.14
N ASP A 15 -16.90 3.06 4.36
CA ASP A 15 -18.34 2.73 4.42
C ASP A 15 -18.64 1.25 4.06
N ARG A 16 -17.70 0.55 3.42
CA ARG A 16 -17.82 -0.87 3.04
C ARG A 16 -17.13 -1.83 4.01
N LEU A 17 -16.33 -1.32 4.96
CA LEU A 17 -15.66 -2.18 5.92
C LEU A 17 -16.64 -2.64 7.01
N PRO A 18 -16.45 -3.85 7.58
CA PRO A 18 -17.20 -4.30 8.74
C PRO A 18 -17.03 -3.36 9.93
N ASP A 19 -18.06 -3.21 10.76
CA ASP A 19 -18.00 -2.35 11.97
C ASP A 19 -16.97 -2.83 13.00
N ASP A 20 -16.58 -4.12 12.97
CA ASP A 20 -15.56 -4.72 13.85
C ASP A 20 -14.14 -4.65 13.25
N CYS A 21 -13.94 -3.92 12.15
CA CYS A 21 -12.62 -3.79 11.54
C CYS A 21 -11.61 -3.11 12.46
N THR A 22 -10.38 -3.64 12.45
CA THR A 22 -9.27 -3.05 13.22
C THR A 22 -8.56 -1.97 12.41
N PHE A 23 -7.73 -1.15 13.06
CA PHE A 23 -6.84 -0.23 12.35
C PHE A 23 -5.93 -0.93 11.34
N ALA A 24 -5.50 -2.16 11.61
CA ALA A 24 -4.69 -2.95 10.69
C ALA A 24 -5.48 -3.33 9.42
N ASP A 25 -6.78 -3.63 9.56
CA ASP A 25 -7.65 -3.95 8.42
C ASP A 25 -7.89 -2.71 7.55
N ILE A 26 -8.12 -1.56 8.17
CA ILE A 26 -8.26 -0.27 7.46
C ILE A 26 -6.96 0.05 6.69
N GLN A 27 -5.80 -0.06 7.34
CA GLN A 27 -4.51 0.16 6.69
C GLN A 27 -4.29 -0.79 5.52
N ARG A 28 -4.63 -2.08 5.69
CA ARG A 28 -4.54 -3.07 4.62
C ARG A 28 -5.47 -2.75 3.46
N ALA A 29 -6.71 -2.36 3.72
CA ALA A 29 -7.69 -2.01 2.71
C ALA A 29 -7.21 -0.80 1.87
N ILE A 30 -6.64 0.21 2.52
CA ILE A 30 -6.04 1.37 1.85
C ILE A 30 -4.82 0.94 1.03
N ALA A 31 -3.94 0.10 1.58
CA ALA A 31 -2.75 -0.40 0.88
C ALA A 31 -3.12 -1.15 -0.41
N VAL A 32 -4.19 -1.94 -0.39
CA VAL A 32 -4.72 -2.62 -1.58
C VAL A 32 -5.31 -1.63 -2.58
N LEU A 33 -6.01 -0.59 -2.12
CA LEU A 33 -6.59 0.43 -3.00
C LEU A 33 -5.52 1.17 -3.81
N VAL A 34 -4.38 1.49 -3.18
CA VAL A 34 -3.26 2.21 -3.81
C VAL A 34 -2.26 1.30 -4.51
N TRP A 35 -2.44 -0.03 -4.42
CA TRP A 35 -1.54 -0.98 -5.05
C TRP A 35 -1.56 -0.81 -6.57
N PRO A 36 -0.40 -0.87 -7.25
CA PRO A 36 -0.36 -0.78 -8.70
C PRO A 36 -1.27 -1.82 -9.35
N LYS A 37 -2.18 -1.39 -10.22
CA LYS A 37 -3.07 -2.27 -10.96
C LYS A 37 -2.55 -2.45 -12.39
N GLN A 38 -2.80 -3.61 -12.97
CA GLN A 38 -2.64 -3.85 -14.39
C GLN A 38 -3.77 -3.16 -15.17
N ASP A 39 -3.64 -3.09 -16.49
CA ASP A 39 -4.63 -2.45 -17.38
C ASP A 39 -5.99 -3.17 -17.34
N ASP A 40 -6.02 -4.44 -16.94
CA ASP A 40 -7.23 -5.25 -16.73
C ASP A 40 -7.87 -5.06 -15.33
N GLY A 41 -7.31 -4.19 -14.50
CA GLY A 41 -7.80 -3.91 -13.15
C GLY A 41 -7.35 -4.91 -12.07
N THR A 42 -6.62 -5.97 -12.44
CA THR A 42 -6.02 -6.91 -11.48
C THR A 42 -4.84 -6.28 -10.74
N LEU A 43 -4.55 -6.77 -9.53
CA LEU A 43 -3.38 -6.30 -8.79
C LEU A 43 -2.12 -6.72 -9.54
N LYS A 44 -1.21 -5.77 -9.81
CA LYS A 44 0.08 -6.08 -10.37
C LYS A 44 0.82 -6.99 -9.37
N PRO A 45 1.26 -8.19 -9.79
CA PRO A 45 2.02 -9.05 -8.90
C PRO A 45 3.24 -8.29 -8.40
N PRO A 46 3.60 -8.42 -7.11
CA PRO A 46 4.80 -7.78 -6.59
C PRO A 46 6.00 -8.24 -7.42
N GLU A 47 6.78 -7.27 -7.88
CA GLU A 47 8.01 -7.56 -8.58
C GLU A 47 8.92 -8.32 -7.62
N ARG A 48 9.23 -9.59 -7.97
CA ARG A 48 10.13 -10.40 -7.16
C ARG A 48 11.54 -9.90 -7.41
N LEU A 49 12.04 -9.09 -6.49
CA LEU A 49 13.42 -8.66 -6.50
C LEU A 49 14.33 -9.85 -6.20
N PRO A 50 15.51 -9.92 -6.83
CA PRO A 50 16.50 -10.93 -6.47
C PRO A 50 16.90 -10.79 -4.99
N PRO A 51 17.16 -11.89 -4.28
CA PRO A 51 17.43 -11.87 -2.84
C PRO A 51 18.53 -10.89 -2.42
N GLU A 52 19.56 -10.73 -3.25
CA GLU A 52 20.66 -9.80 -2.98
C GLU A 52 20.23 -8.33 -3.01
N GLU A 53 19.30 -7.98 -3.90
CA GLU A 53 18.73 -6.64 -3.96
C GLU A 53 17.83 -6.35 -2.76
N VAL A 54 17.09 -7.36 -2.27
CA VAL A 54 16.31 -7.25 -1.02
C VAL A 54 17.23 -7.01 0.17
N LYS A 55 18.32 -7.78 0.30
CA LYS A 55 19.32 -7.60 1.36
C LYS A 55 19.97 -6.22 1.31
N ARG A 56 20.28 -5.71 0.12
CA ARG A 56 20.87 -4.38 -0.06
C ARG A 56 19.91 -3.29 0.43
N ARG A 57 18.67 -3.29 -0.05
CA ARG A 57 17.64 -2.32 0.35
C ARG A 57 17.35 -2.34 1.84
N LEU A 58 17.29 -3.53 2.44
CA LEU A 58 17.10 -3.67 3.89
C LEU A 58 18.27 -3.04 4.66
N ARG A 59 19.50 -3.27 4.22
CA ARG A 59 20.71 -2.71 4.84
C ARG A 59 20.73 -1.18 4.75
N ASP A 60 20.35 -0.63 3.59
CA ASP A 60 20.28 0.81 3.35
C ASP A 60 19.21 1.46 4.23
N TRP A 61 18.03 0.83 4.34
CA TRP A 61 16.96 1.29 5.22
C TRP A 61 17.37 1.27 6.69
N LEU A 62 17.95 0.17 7.19
CA LEU A 62 18.45 0.06 8.57
C LEU A 62 19.51 1.12 8.90
N LYS A 63 20.34 1.49 7.92
CA LYS A 63 21.29 2.58 8.08
C LYS A 63 20.58 3.93 8.22
N SER A 64 19.59 4.20 7.36
CA SER A 64 18.82 5.45 7.39
C SER A 64 17.98 5.64 8.65
N GLU A 65 17.48 4.55 9.25
CA GLU A 65 16.75 4.61 10.53
C GLU A 65 17.67 4.83 11.73
N ARG A 66 18.97 4.54 11.60
CA ARG A 66 19.98 4.78 12.64
C ARG A 66 20.58 6.19 12.59
N GLU A 67 20.38 6.88 11.47
CA GLU A 67 20.86 8.25 11.20
C GLU A 67 19.73 9.30 11.37
N LYS A 68 18.51 8.87 11.68
CA LYS A 68 17.38 9.71 12.12
C LYS A 68 17.34 9.83 13.63
#